data_AF-A0A5H2YB50-F1
#
_entry.id   AF-A0A5H2YB50-F1
#
_cell.length_a   1.000
_cell.length_b   1.000
_cell.length_c   1.000
_cell.angle_alpha   90.00
_cell.angle_beta   90.00
_cell.angle_gamma   90.00
#
_symmetry.space_group_name_H-M   'P 1'
#
loop_
_entity.id
_entity.type
_entity.pdbx_description
1 polymer ?
#
loop_
_entity_poly.entity_id
_entity_poly.type
_entity_poly.pdbx_seq_one_letter_code
_entity_poly.pdbx_strand_id
1 'polypeptide(L)' 'MSKLPTQAPVPTFSMQPVKYEDGSWGVTVQVTGLASEQQAEAAMQHMQKLFCGAQINEN' A
#
# COMPACT_ATOMS: atom_id res chain seq x y z
N MET A 1 21.71 -9.10 28.87
CA MET A 1 20.99 -9.48 27.64
C MET A 1 20.28 -8.25 27.13
N SER A 2 20.86 -7.56 26.14
CA SER A 2 20.30 -6.34 25.57
C SER A 2 19.04 -6.70 24.79
N LYS A 3 17.87 -6.28 25.28
CA LYS A 3 16.63 -6.32 24.53
C LYS A 3 16.82 -5.42 23.31
N LEU A 4 16.96 -6.02 22.13
CA LEU A 4 16.78 -5.31 20.86
C LEU A 4 15.45 -4.56 20.95
N PRO A 5 15.38 -3.28 20.54
CA PRO A 5 14.10 -2.61 20.48
C PRO A 5 13.22 -3.42 19.53
N THR A 6 12.13 -3.97 20.07
CA THR A 6 11.01 -4.44 19.26
C THR A 6 10.50 -3.21 18.54
N GLN A 7 11.10 -2.92 17.40
CA GLN A 7 10.72 -1.82 16.53
C GLN A 7 9.28 -2.14 16.15
N ALA A 8 8.33 -1.29 16.59
CA ALA A 8 6.95 -1.38 16.15
C ALA A 8 6.98 -1.54 14.62
N PRO A 9 6.20 -2.47 14.06
CA PRO A 9 6.33 -2.78 12.65
C PRO A 9 6.12 -1.48 11.89
N VAL A 10 7.16 -1.05 11.16
CA VAL A 10 7.09 0.21 10.42
C VAL A 10 6.17 -0.01 9.23
N PRO A 11 5.21 0.90 8.97
CA PRO A 11 4.31 0.75 7.85
C PRO A 11 5.15 0.79 6.56
N THR A 12 5.20 -0.35 5.88
CA THR A 12 5.97 -0.52 4.64
C THR A 12 4.99 -0.55 3.49
N PHE A 13 5.32 0.22 2.45
CA PHE A 13 4.50 0.39 1.28
C PHE A 13 5.23 -0.16 0.05
N SER A 14 4.66 -1.19 -0.56
CA SER A 14 5.22 -1.86 -1.75
C SER A 14 4.24 -1.75 -2.90
N MET A 15 4.73 -1.32 -4.06
CA MET A 15 3.97 -1.30 -5.31
C MET A 15 4.69 -2.13 -6.36
N GLN A 16 3.95 -2.98 -7.04
CA GLN A 16 4.48 -3.81 -8.12
C GLN A 16 3.55 -3.76 -9.32
N PRO A 17 4.08 -3.47 -10.54
CA PRO A 17 3.29 -3.59 -11.74
C PRO A 17 2.98 -5.06 -12.00
N VAL A 18 1.73 -5.36 -12.32
CA VAL A 18 1.28 -6.69 -12.69
C VAL A 18 0.72 -6.64 -14.11
N LYS A 19 1.11 -7.61 -14.92
CA LYS A 19 0.56 -7.78 -16.27
C LYS A 19 -0.49 -8.89 -16.22
N TYR A 20 -1.71 -8.56 -16.61
CA TYR A 20 -2.80 -9.53 -16.69
C TYR A 20 -2.74 -10.32 -18.00
N GLU A 21 -3.34 -11.51 -18.02
CA GLU A 21 -3.34 -12.42 -19.18
C GLU A 21 -4.02 -11.82 -20.41
N ASP A 22 -4.98 -10.91 -20.19
CA ASP A 22 -5.66 -10.11 -21.22
C ASP A 22 -4.75 -9.05 -21.90
N GLY A 23 -3.51 -8.91 -21.43
CA GLY A 23 -2.54 -7.91 -21.93
C GLY A 23 -2.66 -6.56 -21.25
N SER A 24 -3.69 -6.36 -20.43
CA SER A 24 -3.90 -5.19 -19.57
C SER A 24 -2.87 -5.12 -18.43
N TRP A 25 -2.57 -3.91 -17.94
CA TRP A 25 -1.64 -3.66 -16.82
C TRP A 25 -2.38 -3.21 -15.57
N GLY A 26 -1.95 -3.69 -14.41
CA GLY A 26 -2.38 -3.23 -13.10
C GLY A 26 -1.21 -2.90 -12.19
N VAL A 27 -1.52 -2.37 -11.03
CA VAL A 27 -0.55 -2.18 -9.94
C VAL A 27 -1.09 -2.88 -8.71
N THR A 28 -0.32 -3.82 -8.19
CA THR A 28 -0.58 -4.43 -6.89
C THR A 28 0.09 -3.58 -5.83
N VAL A 29 -0.72 -3.16 -4.86
CA VAL A 29 -0.27 -2.35 -3.72
C VAL A 29 -0.36 -3.20 -2.46
N GLN A 30 0.76 -3.34 -1.75
CA GLN A 30 0.83 -4.07 -0.50
C GLN A 30 1.33 -3.15 0.61
N VAL A 31 0.52 -3.02 1.67
CA VAL A 31 0.86 -2.25 2.86
C VAL A 31 1.01 -3.22 4.02
N THR A 32 2.18 -3.25 4.64
CA THR A 32 2.47 -4.12 5.78
C THR A 32 2.93 -3.31 6.98
N GLY A 33 2.91 -3.89 8.17
CA GLY A 33 3.33 -3.22 9.40
C GLY A 33 2.37 -2.14 9.90
N LEU A 34 1.08 -2.34 9.66
CA LEU A 34 0.03 -1.49 10.24
C LEU A 34 -0.26 -1.96 11.67
N ALA A 35 -0.43 -1.01 12.59
CA ALA A 35 -0.59 -1.30 14.01
C ALA A 35 -2.00 -1.79 14.38
N SER A 36 -2.99 -1.57 13.50
CA SER A 36 -4.40 -1.91 13.74
C SER A 36 -5.19 -2.01 12.43
N GLU A 37 -6.31 -2.75 12.45
CA GLU A 37 -7.23 -2.89 11.31
C GLU A 37 -7.78 -1.54 10.84
N GLN A 38 -8.10 -0.63 11.77
CA GLN A 38 -8.54 0.73 11.46
C GLN A 38 -7.52 1.50 10.61
N GLN A 39 -6.22 1.25 10.83
CA GLN A 39 -5.15 1.87 10.06
C GLN A 39 -5.05 1.27 8.65
N ALA A 40 -5.37 -0.03 8.51
CA ALA A 40 -5.47 -0.69 7.22
C ALA A 40 -6.66 -0.20 6.40
N GLU A 41 -7.83 -0.05 7.02
CA GLU A 41 -9.02 0.51 6.36
C GLU A 41 -8.79 1.96 5.93
N ALA A 42 -8.22 2.80 6.81
CA ALA A 42 -7.88 4.17 6.47
C ALA A 42 -6.86 4.25 5.32
N ALA A 43 -5.84 3.38 5.31
CA ALA A 43 -4.87 3.31 4.21
C ALA A 43 -5.54 2.87 2.89
N MET A 44 -6.43 1.88 2.93
CA MET A 44 -7.19 1.45 1.75
C MET A 44 -8.11 2.55 1.22
N GLN A 45 -8.86 3.24 2.07
CA GLN A 45 -9.73 4.35 1.67
C GLN A 45 -8.93 5.52 1.10
N HIS A 46 -7.78 5.84 1.70
CA HIS A 46 -6.89 6.89 1.23
C HIS A 46 -6.34 6.55 -0.16
N MET A 47 -5.92 5.30 -0.37
CA MET A 47 -5.44 4.81 -1.67
C MET A 47 -6.53 4.77 -2.73
N GLN A 48 -7.71 4.24 -2.41
CA GLN A 48 -8.84 4.25 -3.35
C GLN A 48 -9.20 5.67 -3.76
N LYS A 49 -9.17 6.63 -2.83
CA LYS A 49 -9.38 8.04 -3.16
C LYS A 49 -8.29 8.62 -4.06
N LEU A 50 -7.02 8.25 -3.82
CA LEU A 50 -5.89 8.67 -4.66
C LEU A 50 -5.97 8.08 -6.07
N PHE A 51 -6.27 6.78 -6.21
CA PHE A 51 -6.27 6.08 -7.50
C PHE A 51 -7.56 6.24 -8.31
N CYS A 52 -8.73 6.32 -7.66
CA CYS A 52 -10.02 6.43 -8.34
C CYS A 52 -10.58 7.86 -8.35
N GLY A 53 -10.03 8.77 -7.55
CA GLY A 53 -10.57 10.12 -7.35
C GLY A 53 -9.81 11.26 -8.03
N ALA A 54 -8.61 11.02 -8.56
CA ALA A 54 -7.84 12.05 -9.25
C ALA A 54 -7.23 11.50 -10.53
N GLN A 55 -7.54 12.19 -11.63
CA GLN A 55 -6.91 12.11 -12.94
C GLN A 55 -5.40 11.92 -12.74
N ILE A 56 -4.87 10.76 -13.15
CA ILE A 56 -3.43 10.55 -13.28
C ILE A 56 -3.01 11.48 -14.42
N ASN A 57 -2.60 12.69 -14.07
CA ASN A 57 -2.01 13.64 -14.99
C ASN A 57 -0.55 13.87 -14.59
N GLU A 58 0.25 14.13 -15.61
CA GLU A 58 1.71 14.30 -15.66
C GLU A 58 2.51 12.98 -15.70
N ASN A 59 3.20 12.62 -16.79
CA ASN A 59 3.55 13.33 -18.04
C ASN A 59 4.00 12.29 -19.09
#